data_AF-A0A7Y6L3W2-F1
#
_entry.id   AF-A0A7Y6L3W2-F1
#
_cell.length_a   1.000
_cell.length_b   1.000
_cell.length_c   1.000
_cell.angle_alpha   90.00
_cell.angle_beta   90.00
_cell.angle_gamma   90.00
#
_symmetry.space_group_name_H-M   'P 1'
#
loop_
_entity.id
_entity.type
_entity.pdbx_description
1 polymer ?
#
loop_
_entity_poly.entity_id
_entity_poly.type
_entity_poly.pdbx_seq_one_letter_code
_entity_poly.pdbx_strand_id
1 'polypeptide(L)'
;MTTPDIAARRTLGACAALVIGALTLTACGGSADAGKDDSKGGSAAKTSTAKIVISAKDGSTGASINTTGVKVSDGRLTEVRMTVAGGGESVPGTLSADGSSWKPKEQLERGTKYEISATAKDSNGKTAAANSIFTTVTTSDSFIGTYSPDNGTTVGVGMPVSFTFDKAISDKKAVQSHIKVTSSSGQKVAGHWFGEQRLDFRPEEYWKAGSKVTMKIDLDGVEGANGVFGVQKKTVTFTIGRSQVSTVDVNTQTMTVVRDGQTLKSVPISSGSAQHTTYNGQMVISEMFPQTRMNSQTVGLGGEYDIPDVPHAMRLTQSGTFIHGNYWYNKGNPPFGREGTSHGCVGLADAQGAQGDTPAKWFYDNSLIGDVVIVKNSPDKTVAPDNGLNGWNMSWAEWTAGSAG
;
A
#
# COMPACT_ATOMS: atom_id res chain seq x y z
N MET A 1 -22.95 48.25 13.44
CA MET A 1 -21.94 49.28 13.10
C MET A 1 -20.70 48.52 12.64
N THR A 2 -20.23 48.54 11.41
CA THR A 2 -20.52 49.28 10.18
C THR A 2 -19.95 48.42 9.06
N THR A 3 -20.78 48.03 8.11
CA THR A 3 -20.39 47.60 6.76
C THR A 3 -19.57 48.69 6.07
N PRO A 4 -18.77 48.31 5.06
CA PRO A 4 -18.68 49.08 3.83
C PRO A 4 -19.46 48.36 2.74
N ASP A 5 -20.15 49.19 1.98
CA ASP A 5 -21.20 48.91 1.03
C ASP A 5 -20.74 49.44 -0.34
N ILE A 6 -21.34 48.90 -1.42
CA ILE A 6 -21.58 49.56 -2.72
C ILE A 6 -20.37 49.75 -3.68
N ALA A 7 -20.37 49.04 -4.82
CA ALA A 7 -21.10 49.48 -6.02
C ALA A 7 -20.87 48.55 -7.24
N ALA A 8 -21.99 48.24 -7.88
CA ALA A 8 -22.12 47.58 -9.17
C ALA A 8 -21.76 48.49 -10.35
N ARG A 9 -21.35 47.89 -11.47
CA ARG A 9 -21.63 48.41 -12.82
C ARG A 9 -22.07 47.28 -13.75
N ARG A 10 -23.35 47.36 -14.14
CA ARG A 10 -23.95 46.75 -15.33
C ARG A 10 -23.33 47.38 -16.59
N THR A 11 -23.13 46.62 -17.67
CA THR A 11 -23.99 46.66 -18.89
C THR A 11 -23.50 45.73 -20.00
N LEU A 12 -24.49 45.31 -20.81
CA LEU A 12 -24.55 44.41 -21.95
C LEU A 12 -23.45 44.51 -23.01
N GLY A 13 -23.23 43.38 -23.69
CA GLY A 13 -22.65 43.30 -25.03
C GLY A 13 -22.84 41.90 -25.63
N ALA A 14 -24.02 41.65 -26.22
CA ALA A 14 -24.26 40.48 -27.05
C ALA A 14 -23.62 40.71 -28.43
N CYS A 15 -22.73 39.81 -28.86
CA CYS A 15 -22.39 39.63 -30.27
C CYS A 15 -22.27 38.13 -30.56
N ALA A 16 -23.30 37.60 -31.22
CA ALA A 16 -23.22 36.36 -31.96
C ALA A 16 -22.33 36.57 -33.20
N ALA A 17 -21.40 35.65 -33.42
CA ALA A 17 -20.73 35.50 -34.72
C ALA A 17 -20.69 34.01 -35.07
N LEU A 18 -21.57 33.66 -36.01
CA LEU A 18 -21.51 32.44 -36.82
C LEU A 18 -20.17 32.38 -37.55
N VAL A 19 -19.42 31.30 -37.38
CA VAL A 19 -18.40 30.88 -38.35
C VAL A 19 -18.75 29.48 -38.80
N ILE A 20 -19.36 29.42 -39.98
CA ILE A 20 -19.50 28.23 -40.82
C ILE A 20 -18.11 27.99 -41.44
N GLY A 21 -17.50 26.86 -41.11
CA GLY A 21 -16.24 26.40 -41.69
C GLY A 21 -16.35 24.95 -42.09
N ALA A 22 -16.78 24.72 -43.33
CA ALA A 22 -16.88 23.42 -43.96
C ALA A 22 -15.50 22.76 -44.11
N LEU A 23 -15.36 21.52 -43.63
CA LEU A 23 -14.28 20.63 -44.05
C LEU A 23 -14.90 19.34 -44.59
N THR A 24 -14.65 19.16 -45.88
CA THR A 24 -15.24 18.22 -46.82
C THR A 24 -14.80 16.79 -46.56
N LEU A 25 -15.76 15.86 -46.56
CA LEU A 25 -15.52 14.44 -46.77
C LEU A 25 -14.92 14.23 -48.17
N THR A 26 -13.67 13.78 -48.26
CA THR A 26 -13.16 13.14 -49.49
C THR A 26 -13.57 11.67 -49.50
N ALA A 27 -14.83 11.44 -49.86
CA ALA A 27 -15.27 10.18 -50.45
C ALA A 27 -15.27 10.39 -51.98
N CYS A 28 -14.28 9.83 -52.67
CA CYS A 28 -14.32 9.69 -54.13
C CYS A 28 -14.64 8.23 -54.46
N GLY A 29 -15.93 7.90 -54.41
CA GLY A 29 -16.50 6.84 -55.23
C GLY A 29 -16.93 7.49 -56.55
N GLY A 30 -16.10 7.36 -57.58
CA GLY A 30 -16.42 7.78 -58.94
C GLY A 30 -16.65 6.56 -59.81
N SER A 31 -17.91 6.24 -60.08
CA SER A 31 -18.29 5.39 -61.22
C SER A 31 -18.19 6.23 -62.49
N ALA A 32 -17.26 5.89 -63.36
CA ALA A 32 -17.27 6.28 -64.77
C ALA A 32 -17.18 4.99 -65.59
N ASP A 33 -18.26 4.68 -66.30
CA ASP A 33 -18.32 3.62 -67.31
C ASP A 33 -18.03 4.27 -68.67
N ALA A 34 -16.93 3.87 -69.31
CA ALA A 34 -16.76 3.75 -70.76
C ALA A 34 -15.29 3.42 -71.08
N GLY A 35 -15.07 2.24 -71.69
CA GLY A 35 -13.84 1.92 -72.43
C GLY A 35 -13.28 0.55 -72.11
N LYS A 36 -13.73 -0.47 -72.85
CA LYS A 36 -12.98 -1.73 -73.01
C LYS A 36 -11.63 -1.39 -73.65
N ASP A 37 -10.54 -1.61 -72.92
CA ASP A 37 -9.27 -1.99 -73.51
C ASP A 37 -8.50 -2.90 -72.57
N ASP A 38 -8.09 -4.04 -73.13
CA ASP A 38 -7.46 -5.16 -72.44
C ASP A 38 -6.03 -4.85 -71.98
N SER A 39 -5.67 -5.52 -70.87
CA SER A 39 -4.31 -5.90 -70.48
C SER A 39 -3.32 -4.80 -70.02
N LYS A 40 -3.22 -4.66 -68.69
CA LYS A 40 -1.92 -4.60 -67.98
C LYS A 40 -2.11 -5.01 -66.52
N GLY A 41 -1.49 -6.15 -66.15
CA GLY A 41 -1.47 -6.66 -64.78
C GLY A 41 -0.82 -5.66 -63.83
N GLY A 42 -1.63 -4.98 -63.02
CA GLY A 42 -1.17 -4.21 -61.87
C GLY A 42 -0.66 -5.18 -60.80
N SER A 43 0.64 -5.15 -60.54
CA SER A 43 1.20 -5.78 -59.34
C SER A 43 0.55 -5.11 -58.13
N ALA A 44 -0.36 -5.81 -57.44
CA ALA A 44 -0.90 -5.34 -56.17
C ALA A 44 0.28 -5.02 -55.26
N ALA A 45 0.40 -3.75 -54.84
CA ALA A 45 1.47 -3.32 -53.97
C ALA A 45 1.45 -4.20 -52.71
N LYS A 46 2.42 -5.12 -52.61
CA LYS A 46 2.51 -6.07 -51.50
C LYS A 46 2.59 -5.25 -50.21
N THR A 47 1.59 -5.36 -49.35
CA THR A 47 1.53 -4.72 -48.03
C THR A 47 2.69 -5.20 -47.14
N SER A 48 3.04 -4.42 -46.12
CA SER A 48 4.08 -4.83 -45.17
C SER A 48 3.65 -6.12 -44.44
N THR A 49 4.60 -6.99 -44.14
CA THR A 49 4.35 -8.19 -43.34
C THR A 49 4.40 -7.94 -41.84
N ALA A 50 4.89 -6.77 -41.40
CA ALA A 50 5.01 -6.44 -39.99
C ALA A 50 3.63 -6.35 -39.32
N LYS A 51 3.48 -6.99 -38.15
CA LYS A 51 2.24 -7.02 -37.37
C LYS A 51 2.45 -6.29 -36.05
N ILE A 52 1.84 -5.12 -35.92
CA ILE A 52 1.91 -4.30 -34.71
C ILE A 52 0.72 -4.65 -33.81
N VAL A 53 0.98 -4.91 -32.54
CA VAL A 53 -0.03 -5.14 -31.51
C VAL A 53 0.13 -4.11 -30.42
N ILE A 54 -0.87 -3.25 -30.26
CA ILE A 54 -1.02 -2.35 -29.11
C ILE A 54 -1.86 -3.08 -28.08
N SER A 55 -1.35 -3.22 -26.86
CA SER A 55 -2.02 -3.95 -25.77
C SER A 55 -3.37 -3.35 -25.38
N ALA A 56 -3.48 -2.02 -25.37
CA ALA A 56 -4.73 -1.31 -25.17
C ALA A 56 -5.48 -1.16 -26.51
N LYS A 57 -6.66 -1.78 -26.60
CA LYS A 57 -7.52 -1.72 -27.79
C LYS A 57 -8.04 -0.30 -28.01
N ASP A 58 -8.22 0.08 -29.27
CA ASP A 58 -8.79 1.36 -29.63
C ASP A 58 -10.22 1.49 -29.06
N GLY A 59 -10.53 2.66 -28.49
CA GLY A 59 -11.77 2.95 -27.78
C GLY A 59 -11.93 2.28 -26.42
N SER A 60 -10.97 1.47 -25.95
CA SER A 60 -11.14 0.73 -24.70
C SER A 60 -11.12 1.61 -23.45
N THR A 61 -11.89 1.19 -22.45
CA THR A 61 -11.83 1.68 -21.07
C THR A 61 -11.29 0.56 -20.18
N GLY A 62 -10.44 0.89 -19.20
CA GLY A 62 -9.87 -0.13 -18.31
C GLY A 62 -8.52 -0.68 -18.75
N ALA A 63 -7.79 0.02 -19.62
CA ALA A 63 -6.42 -0.39 -19.97
C ALA A 63 -5.53 -0.42 -18.71
N SER A 64 -4.62 -1.41 -18.63
CA SER A 64 -3.69 -1.53 -17.50
C SER A 64 -2.74 -0.33 -17.45
N ILE A 65 -2.48 0.16 -16.24
CA ILE A 65 -1.49 1.21 -16.02
C ILE A 65 -0.04 0.72 -16.03
N ASN A 66 0.19 -0.61 -16.05
CA ASN A 66 1.52 -1.22 -15.95
C ASN A 66 1.93 -1.99 -17.21
N THR A 67 0.99 -2.68 -17.86
CA THR A 67 1.28 -3.58 -19.00
C THR A 67 0.97 -2.95 -20.36
N THR A 68 0.46 -1.72 -20.38
CA THR A 68 0.26 -0.96 -21.61
C THR A 68 1.59 -0.76 -22.35
N GLY A 69 1.57 -0.99 -23.67
CA GLY A 69 2.75 -1.01 -24.54
C GLY A 69 2.45 -1.58 -25.91
N VAL A 70 3.49 -1.66 -26.75
CA VAL A 70 3.43 -2.09 -28.16
C VAL A 70 4.38 -3.26 -28.39
N LYS A 71 3.96 -4.26 -29.16
CA LYS A 71 4.81 -5.33 -29.69
C LYS A 71 4.70 -5.38 -31.20
N VAL A 72 5.75 -5.83 -31.87
CA VAL A 72 5.72 -6.12 -33.31
C VAL A 72 6.25 -7.53 -33.58
N SER A 73 5.62 -8.25 -34.52
CA SER A 73 6.20 -9.44 -35.14
C SER A 73 6.46 -9.18 -36.62
N ASP A 74 7.36 -9.96 -37.23
CA ASP A 74 7.69 -9.87 -38.67
C ASP A 74 8.21 -8.48 -39.10
N GLY A 75 8.81 -7.73 -38.16
CA GLY A 75 9.37 -6.39 -38.37
C GLY A 75 9.97 -5.79 -37.11
N ARG A 76 10.35 -4.51 -37.17
CA ARG A 76 10.95 -3.73 -36.09
C ARG A 76 10.25 -2.39 -35.94
N LEU A 77 9.90 -2.00 -34.72
CA LEU A 77 9.37 -0.68 -34.41
C LEU A 77 10.43 0.38 -34.73
N THR A 78 10.03 1.42 -35.45
CA THR A 78 10.88 2.56 -35.80
C THR A 78 10.50 3.81 -35.01
N GLU A 79 9.23 3.95 -34.68
CA GLU A 79 8.73 5.09 -33.91
C GLU A 79 7.52 4.65 -33.07
N VAL A 80 7.49 5.09 -31.82
CA VAL A 80 6.30 5.01 -30.97
C VAL A 80 6.15 6.33 -30.25
N ARG A 81 4.98 6.94 -30.39
CA ARG A 81 4.60 8.18 -29.72
C ARG A 81 3.35 7.91 -28.91
N MET A 82 3.39 8.27 -27.63
CA MET A 82 2.25 8.20 -26.73
C MET A 82 2.06 9.56 -26.07
N THR A 83 0.81 10.01 -25.95
CA THR A 83 0.46 11.31 -25.37
C THR A 83 -0.79 11.23 -24.51
N VAL A 84 -0.93 12.14 -23.55
CA VAL A 84 -2.19 12.36 -22.82
C VAL A 84 -3.19 13.04 -23.77
N ALA A 85 -4.35 12.42 -23.97
CA ALA A 85 -5.36 12.92 -24.89
C ALA A 85 -5.88 14.30 -24.44
N GLY A 86 -6.09 15.22 -25.38
CA GLY A 86 -6.57 16.59 -25.12
C GLY A 86 -5.51 17.57 -24.59
N GLY A 87 -4.49 17.09 -23.88
CA GLY A 87 -3.36 17.90 -23.40
C GLY A 87 -2.12 17.85 -24.31
N GLY A 88 -1.93 16.76 -25.06
CA GLY A 88 -0.79 16.57 -25.96
C GLY A 88 0.55 16.32 -25.24
N GLU A 89 0.54 16.25 -23.92
CA GLU A 89 1.74 15.96 -23.11
C GLU A 89 2.30 14.59 -23.49
N SER A 90 3.59 14.54 -23.84
CA SER A 90 4.26 13.32 -24.26
C SER A 90 4.49 12.39 -23.08
N VAL A 91 4.13 11.12 -23.22
CA VAL A 91 4.44 10.06 -22.27
C VAL A 91 5.79 9.44 -22.67
N PRO A 92 6.86 9.60 -21.87
CA PRO A 92 8.14 8.99 -22.18
C PRO A 92 8.05 7.47 -22.19
N GLY A 93 8.67 6.84 -23.18
CA GLY A 93 8.77 5.40 -23.26
C GLY A 93 10.14 4.91 -23.71
N THR A 94 10.32 3.60 -23.65
CA THR A 94 11.55 2.92 -24.01
C THR A 94 11.25 1.86 -25.04
N LEU A 95 11.96 1.94 -26.17
CA LEU A 95 12.00 0.89 -27.17
C LEU A 95 13.04 -0.17 -26.77
N SER A 96 12.74 -1.45 -26.96
CA SER A 96 13.73 -2.52 -26.77
C SER A 96 14.86 -2.39 -27.80
N ALA A 97 16.06 -2.87 -27.46
CA ALA A 97 17.24 -2.73 -28.34
C ALA A 97 17.02 -3.38 -29.72
N ASP A 98 16.38 -4.54 -29.74
CA ASP A 98 15.96 -5.25 -30.95
C ASP A 98 14.79 -4.58 -31.69
N GLY A 99 14.12 -3.62 -31.06
CA GLY A 99 12.94 -2.91 -31.56
C GLY A 99 11.69 -3.78 -31.70
N SER A 100 11.62 -4.92 -31.03
CA SER A 100 10.45 -5.80 -31.03
C SER A 100 9.32 -5.31 -30.11
N SER A 101 9.63 -4.40 -29.17
CA SER A 101 8.66 -3.91 -28.20
C SER A 101 8.94 -2.48 -27.72
N TRP A 102 7.89 -1.82 -27.24
CA TRP A 102 7.95 -0.52 -26.57
C TRP A 102 7.06 -0.53 -25.33
N LYS A 103 7.48 0.17 -24.27
CA LYS A 103 6.64 0.42 -23.09
C LYS A 103 6.87 1.83 -22.52
N PRO A 104 5.91 2.40 -21.78
CA PRO A 104 6.12 3.60 -20.97
C PRO A 104 7.30 3.44 -20.01
N LYS A 105 8.00 4.54 -19.71
CA LYS A 105 9.09 4.56 -18.72
C LYS A 105 8.56 4.48 -17.29
N GLU A 106 7.48 5.21 -17.04
CA GLU A 106 6.79 5.27 -15.76
C GLU A 106 5.43 4.57 -15.85
N GLN A 107 4.86 4.26 -14.69
CA GLN A 107 3.48 3.79 -14.58
C GLN A 107 2.54 4.88 -15.13
N LEU A 108 1.49 4.46 -15.86
CA LEU A 108 0.48 5.40 -16.35
C LEU A 108 -0.45 5.84 -15.22
N GLU A 109 -0.99 7.04 -15.34
CA GLU A 109 -2.03 7.53 -14.43
C GLU A 109 -3.35 6.76 -14.61
N ARG A 110 -4.07 6.56 -13.50
CA ARG A 110 -5.42 5.92 -13.49
C ARG A 110 -6.46 6.86 -14.09
N GLY A 111 -7.47 6.30 -14.74
CA GLY A 111 -8.61 7.03 -15.31
C GLY A 111 -8.23 8.07 -16.37
N THR A 112 -7.04 7.95 -16.97
CA THR A 112 -6.49 8.92 -17.91
C THR A 112 -6.62 8.40 -19.33
N LYS A 113 -7.04 9.28 -20.24
CA LYS A 113 -7.17 8.97 -21.66
C LYS A 113 -5.85 9.24 -22.36
N TYR A 114 -5.37 8.27 -23.14
CA TYR A 114 -4.12 8.35 -23.88
C TYR A 114 -4.35 8.06 -25.36
N GLU A 115 -3.45 8.59 -26.18
CA GLU A 115 -3.33 8.29 -27.61
C GLU A 115 -1.93 7.71 -27.85
N ILE A 116 -1.86 6.58 -28.56
CA ILE A 116 -0.60 5.95 -28.95
C ILE A 116 -0.60 5.67 -30.44
N SER A 117 0.50 6.02 -31.10
CA SER A 117 0.78 5.71 -32.50
C SER A 117 2.12 4.99 -32.61
N ALA A 118 2.15 3.88 -33.34
CA ALA A 118 3.33 3.07 -33.56
C ALA A 118 3.56 2.84 -35.05
N THR A 119 4.81 2.88 -35.47
CA THR A 119 5.27 2.57 -36.82
C THR A 119 6.37 1.53 -36.78
N ALA A 120 6.31 0.56 -37.69
CA ALA A 120 7.30 -0.49 -37.84
C ALA A 120 7.70 -0.66 -39.30
N LYS A 121 8.88 -1.26 -39.51
CA LYS A 121 9.33 -1.72 -40.82
C LYS A 121 9.58 -3.23 -40.84
N ASP A 122 9.16 -3.89 -41.91
CA ASP A 122 9.51 -5.30 -42.15
C ASP A 122 10.93 -5.46 -42.74
N SER A 123 11.34 -6.70 -42.97
CA SER A 123 12.65 -7.05 -43.55
C SER A 123 12.85 -6.52 -44.98
N ASN A 124 11.77 -6.19 -45.69
CA ASN A 124 11.82 -5.59 -47.03
C ASN A 124 11.78 -4.05 -46.96
N GLY A 125 11.87 -3.46 -45.77
CA GLY A 125 11.82 -2.02 -45.54
C GLY A 125 10.44 -1.39 -45.69
N LYS A 126 9.37 -2.19 -45.84
CA LYS A 126 8.01 -1.66 -45.97
C LYS A 126 7.46 -1.29 -44.61
N THR A 127 6.65 -0.24 -44.59
CA THR A 127 6.13 0.35 -43.36
C THR A 127 4.76 -0.22 -43.00
N ALA A 128 4.55 -0.50 -41.72
CA ALA A 128 3.25 -0.74 -41.11
C ALA A 128 3.03 0.29 -40.00
N ALA A 129 1.78 0.70 -39.78
CA ALA A 129 1.41 1.64 -38.73
C ALA A 129 0.16 1.14 -37.98
N ALA A 130 0.08 1.47 -36.70
CA ALA A 130 -1.09 1.21 -35.86
C ALA A 130 -1.26 2.37 -34.87
N ASN A 131 -2.51 2.68 -34.55
CA ASN A 131 -2.87 3.68 -33.55
C ASN A 131 -3.96 3.14 -32.62
N SER A 132 -4.03 3.70 -31.41
CA SER A 132 -5.06 3.39 -30.43
C SER A 132 -5.29 4.60 -29.53
N ILE A 133 -6.55 4.90 -29.24
CA ILE A 133 -7.00 5.84 -28.22
C ILE A 133 -7.70 5.03 -27.15
N PHE A 134 -7.25 5.12 -25.90
CA PHE A 134 -7.80 4.30 -24.81
C PHE A 134 -7.81 5.06 -23.49
N THR A 135 -8.58 4.56 -22.53
CA THR A 135 -8.63 5.09 -21.16
C THR A 135 -8.13 4.04 -20.18
N THR A 136 -7.20 4.41 -19.32
CA THR A 136 -6.71 3.51 -18.26
C THR A 136 -7.80 3.25 -17.20
N VAL A 137 -7.65 2.16 -16.46
CA VAL A 137 -8.56 1.81 -15.37
C VAL A 137 -8.71 2.96 -14.37
N THR A 138 -9.95 3.23 -13.95
CA THR A 138 -10.31 4.36 -13.08
C THR A 138 -10.02 4.04 -11.62
N THR A 139 -10.12 5.05 -10.75
CA THR A 139 -10.02 4.83 -9.32
C THR A 139 -11.19 4.05 -8.74
N SER A 140 -12.39 4.15 -9.32
CA SER A 140 -13.59 3.39 -8.93
C SER A 140 -13.54 1.92 -9.36
N ASP A 141 -12.80 1.60 -10.41
CA ASP A 141 -12.76 0.26 -11.01
C ASP A 141 -11.43 -0.46 -10.75
N SER A 142 -10.60 0.09 -9.86
CA SER A 142 -9.38 -0.59 -9.40
C SER A 142 -9.11 -0.45 -7.91
N PHE A 143 -8.31 -1.36 -7.34
CA PHE A 143 -7.89 -1.33 -5.94
C PHE A 143 -6.37 -1.39 -5.80
N ILE A 144 -5.88 -0.95 -4.65
CA ILE A 144 -4.50 -1.09 -4.21
C ILE A 144 -4.45 -1.63 -2.78
N GLY A 145 -3.38 -2.35 -2.45
CA GLY A 145 -2.99 -2.66 -1.09
C GLY A 145 -1.88 -1.72 -0.62
N THR A 146 -2.13 -1.00 0.48
CA THR A 146 -1.06 -0.47 1.32
C THR A 146 -0.49 -1.62 2.15
N TYR A 147 0.82 -1.65 2.37
CA TYR A 147 1.44 -2.77 3.08
C TYR A 147 2.58 -2.32 3.98
N SER A 148 2.88 -3.17 4.96
CA SER A 148 4.02 -3.05 5.86
C SER A 148 4.53 -4.46 6.18
N PRO A 149 5.86 -4.66 6.33
CA PRO A 149 6.95 -3.69 6.19
C PRO A 149 7.26 -3.30 4.74
N ASP A 150 7.89 -2.13 4.53
CA ASP A 150 8.29 -1.66 3.19
C ASP A 150 9.74 -2.00 2.85
N ASN A 151 10.13 -1.76 1.59
CA ASN A 151 11.40 -2.18 1.02
C ASN A 151 12.60 -1.61 1.79
N GLY A 152 13.55 -2.48 2.13
CA GLY A 152 14.78 -2.11 2.84
C GLY A 152 14.63 -1.86 4.34
N THR A 153 13.42 -1.95 4.89
CA THR A 153 13.21 -1.80 6.33
C THR A 153 13.78 -2.98 7.12
N THR A 154 14.12 -2.74 8.39
CA THR A 154 14.45 -3.77 9.37
C THR A 154 13.44 -3.73 10.51
N VAL A 155 12.85 -4.87 10.82
CA VAL A 155 11.78 -5.00 11.82
C VAL A 155 12.06 -6.13 12.80
N GLY A 156 11.42 -6.11 13.96
CA GLY A 156 11.48 -7.17 14.96
C GLY A 156 10.80 -8.47 14.52
N VAL A 157 11.05 -9.53 15.28
CA VAL A 157 10.65 -10.92 14.95
C VAL A 157 9.13 -11.16 14.97
N GLY A 158 8.36 -10.26 15.58
CA GLY A 158 6.90 -10.35 15.65
C GLY A 158 6.17 -9.66 14.49
N MET A 159 6.86 -8.94 13.60
CA MET A 159 6.19 -8.13 12.58
C MET A 159 5.50 -9.00 11.52
N PRO A 160 4.16 -9.05 11.41
CA PRO A 160 3.53 -9.70 10.27
C PRO A 160 3.78 -8.87 9.01
N VAL A 161 3.66 -9.52 7.85
CA VAL A 161 3.41 -8.79 6.59
C VAL A 161 1.93 -8.48 6.57
N SER A 162 1.55 -7.20 6.58
CA SER A 162 0.15 -6.79 6.59
C SER A 162 -0.17 -6.00 5.33
N PHE A 163 -1.29 -6.34 4.68
CA PHE A 163 -1.90 -5.59 3.59
C PHE A 163 -3.22 -4.99 4.07
N THR A 164 -3.43 -3.70 3.79
CA THR A 164 -4.73 -3.03 3.91
C THR A 164 -5.13 -2.50 2.53
N PHE A 165 -6.20 -3.06 1.99
CA PHE A 165 -6.76 -2.69 0.70
C PHE A 165 -7.65 -1.45 0.82
N ASP A 166 -7.59 -0.56 -0.17
CA ASP A 166 -8.42 0.65 -0.24
C ASP A 166 -9.90 0.35 -0.57
N LYS A 167 -10.22 -0.92 -0.86
CA LYS A 167 -11.55 -1.43 -1.18
C LYS A 167 -11.77 -2.81 -0.56
N ALA A 168 -13.05 -3.13 -0.33
CA ALA A 168 -13.45 -4.47 0.06
C ALA A 168 -13.14 -5.49 -1.06
N ILE A 169 -12.54 -6.60 -0.67
CA ILE A 169 -12.17 -7.71 -1.54
C ILE A 169 -13.14 -8.86 -1.30
N SER A 170 -14.03 -9.12 -2.26
CA SER A 170 -14.95 -10.24 -2.22
C SER A 170 -14.31 -11.54 -2.71
N ASP A 171 -13.41 -11.47 -3.71
CA ASP A 171 -12.61 -12.62 -4.16
C ASP A 171 -11.24 -12.66 -3.47
N LYS A 172 -11.28 -13.00 -2.19
CA LYS A 172 -10.09 -13.13 -1.34
C LYS A 172 -9.09 -14.15 -1.86
N LYS A 173 -9.57 -15.22 -2.49
CA LYS A 173 -8.74 -16.29 -3.03
C LYS A 173 -7.93 -15.81 -4.23
N ALA A 174 -8.57 -15.12 -5.17
CA ALA A 174 -7.89 -14.53 -6.31
C ALA A 174 -6.78 -13.57 -5.83
N VAL A 175 -7.11 -12.62 -4.95
CA VAL A 175 -6.14 -11.64 -4.43
C VAL A 175 -5.00 -12.30 -3.65
N GLN A 176 -5.30 -13.18 -2.69
CA GLN A 176 -4.27 -13.82 -1.86
C GLN A 176 -3.33 -14.72 -2.70
N SER A 177 -3.84 -15.42 -3.70
CA SER A 177 -3.01 -16.30 -4.54
C SER A 177 -1.97 -15.55 -5.38
N HIS A 178 -2.18 -14.25 -5.60
CA HIS A 178 -1.30 -13.34 -6.32
C HIS A 178 -0.34 -12.55 -5.40
N ILE A 179 -0.36 -12.82 -4.10
CA ILE A 179 0.59 -12.28 -3.13
C ILE A 179 1.39 -13.44 -2.53
N LYS A 180 2.70 -13.49 -2.84
CA LYS A 180 3.60 -14.52 -2.33
C LYS A 180 4.59 -13.95 -1.34
N VAL A 181 4.50 -14.40 -0.09
CA VAL A 181 5.45 -14.05 0.97
C VAL A 181 6.37 -15.25 1.25
N THR A 182 7.68 -15.01 1.22
CA THR A 182 8.70 -16.05 1.47
C THR A 182 9.79 -15.54 2.39
N SER A 183 10.31 -16.39 3.28
CA SER A 183 11.48 -16.09 4.12
C SER A 183 12.69 -16.91 3.71
N SER A 184 13.87 -16.29 3.74
CA SER A 184 15.15 -16.98 3.51
C SER A 184 15.48 -18.05 4.56
N SER A 185 14.77 -18.06 5.70
CA SER A 185 14.89 -19.09 6.73
C SER A 185 14.22 -20.42 6.34
N GLY A 186 13.36 -20.42 5.31
CA GLY A 186 12.53 -21.57 4.96
C GLY A 186 11.26 -21.74 5.79
N GLN A 187 10.97 -20.82 6.73
CA GLN A 187 9.70 -20.83 7.47
C GLN A 187 8.52 -20.79 6.51
N LYS A 188 7.55 -21.68 6.72
CA LYS A 188 6.27 -21.65 6.00
C LYS A 188 5.47 -20.44 6.45
N VAL A 189 4.91 -19.71 5.50
CA VAL A 189 4.15 -18.48 5.74
C VAL A 189 2.74 -18.68 5.19
N ALA A 190 1.73 -18.31 5.96
CA ALA A 190 0.33 -18.39 5.56
C ALA A 190 -0.36 -17.03 5.73
N GLY A 191 -1.30 -16.74 4.83
CA GLY A 191 -2.14 -15.55 4.89
C GLY A 191 -3.40 -15.80 5.71
N HIS A 192 -3.90 -14.76 6.37
CA HIS A 192 -5.17 -14.74 7.10
C HIS A 192 -5.89 -13.42 6.84
N TRP A 193 -7.19 -13.50 6.54
CA TRP A 193 -8.01 -12.33 6.29
C TRP A 193 -8.70 -11.84 7.56
N PHE A 194 -8.50 -10.57 7.89
CA PHE A 194 -9.30 -9.85 8.89
C PHE A 194 -10.32 -8.97 8.15
N GLY A 195 -11.59 -9.39 8.16
CA GLY A 195 -12.64 -8.75 7.37
C GLY A 195 -12.36 -8.86 5.87
N GLU A 196 -12.81 -7.87 5.09
CA GLU A 196 -12.71 -7.86 3.63
C GLU A 196 -11.55 -7.00 3.09
N GLN A 197 -10.83 -6.30 3.96
CA GLN A 197 -9.85 -5.30 3.56
C GLN A 197 -8.45 -5.53 4.11
N ARG A 198 -8.28 -6.43 5.09
CA ARG A 198 -6.97 -6.70 5.68
C ARG A 198 -6.56 -8.15 5.49
N LEU A 199 -5.35 -8.34 4.97
CA LEU A 199 -4.71 -9.63 4.79
C LEU A 199 -3.33 -9.60 5.43
N ASP A 200 -3.14 -10.43 6.44
CA ASP A 200 -1.86 -10.54 7.14
C ASP A 200 -1.20 -11.89 6.83
N PHE A 201 0.13 -11.91 6.75
CA PHE A 201 0.94 -13.10 6.57
C PHE A 201 1.96 -13.22 7.70
N ARG A 202 2.05 -14.42 8.28
CA ARG A 202 3.08 -14.78 9.25
C ARG A 202 3.41 -16.28 9.19
N PRO A 203 4.56 -16.69 9.73
CA PRO A 203 4.81 -18.07 10.08
C PRO A 203 4.10 -18.49 11.36
N GLU A 204 4.14 -19.79 11.65
CA GLU A 204 3.58 -20.38 12.87
C GLU A 204 4.20 -19.78 14.13
N GLU A 205 5.54 -19.81 14.18
CA GLU A 205 6.38 -19.19 15.20
C GLU A 205 6.87 -17.81 14.75
N TYR A 206 7.40 -16.99 15.66
CA TYR A 206 8.04 -15.72 15.30
C TYR A 206 9.08 -15.89 14.19
N TRP A 207 9.29 -14.84 13.40
CA TRP A 207 10.28 -14.86 12.33
C TRP A 207 11.67 -15.16 12.88
N LYS A 208 12.42 -15.98 12.16
CA LYS A 208 13.83 -16.24 12.48
C LYS A 208 14.64 -14.95 12.31
N ALA A 209 15.31 -14.53 13.38
CA ALA A 209 16.20 -13.38 13.39
C ALA A 209 17.25 -13.44 12.26
N GLY A 210 17.54 -12.30 11.65
CA GLY A 210 18.47 -12.16 10.53
C GLY A 210 17.95 -12.66 9.17
N SER A 211 16.73 -13.19 9.10
CA SER A 211 16.16 -13.65 7.82
C SER A 211 15.73 -12.48 6.93
N LYS A 212 15.74 -12.69 5.61
CA LYS A 212 15.14 -11.78 4.62
C LYS A 212 13.77 -12.29 4.25
N VAL A 213 12.78 -11.40 4.31
CA VAL A 213 11.41 -11.69 3.85
C VAL A 213 11.19 -10.97 2.52
N THR A 214 10.68 -11.70 1.54
CA THR A 214 10.34 -11.18 0.21
C THR A 214 8.85 -11.31 -0.03
N MET A 215 8.22 -10.21 -0.41
CA MET A 215 6.82 -10.11 -0.82
C MET A 215 6.78 -9.87 -2.33
N LYS A 216 6.23 -10.82 -3.08
CA LYS A 216 5.92 -10.63 -4.50
C LYS A 216 4.43 -10.32 -4.62
N ILE A 217 4.13 -9.12 -5.08
CA ILE A 217 2.78 -8.60 -5.28
C ILE A 217 2.55 -8.60 -6.80
N ASP A 218 1.61 -9.41 -7.28
CA ASP A 218 1.28 -9.53 -8.70
C ASP A 218 -0.23 -9.34 -8.93
N LEU A 219 -0.74 -8.21 -8.46
CA LEU A 219 -2.17 -7.88 -8.46
C LEU A 219 -2.65 -7.16 -9.73
N ASP A 220 -1.74 -6.75 -10.62
CA ASP A 220 -2.13 -6.05 -11.86
C ASP A 220 -3.04 -6.92 -12.74
N GLY A 221 -4.29 -6.46 -12.92
CA GLY A 221 -5.33 -7.18 -13.66
C GLY A 221 -6.05 -8.27 -12.88
N VAL A 222 -5.76 -8.46 -11.59
CA VAL A 222 -6.47 -9.42 -10.73
C VAL A 222 -7.79 -8.82 -10.28
N GLU A 223 -8.90 -9.48 -10.58
CA GLU A 223 -10.22 -9.07 -10.10
C GLU A 223 -10.39 -9.41 -8.61
N GLY A 224 -10.55 -8.40 -7.76
CA GLY A 224 -10.73 -8.58 -6.31
C GLY A 224 -12.18 -8.39 -5.85
N ALA A 225 -12.96 -7.67 -6.65
CA ALA A 225 -14.40 -7.53 -6.54
C ALA A 225 -14.99 -7.35 -7.94
N ASN A 226 -16.31 -7.52 -8.10
CA ASN A 226 -16.98 -7.43 -9.40
C ASN A 226 -16.63 -6.13 -10.16
N GLY A 227 -15.87 -6.25 -11.24
CA GLY A 227 -15.40 -5.14 -12.07
C GLY A 227 -14.29 -4.28 -11.45
N VAL A 228 -13.68 -4.72 -10.34
CA VAL A 228 -12.63 -3.98 -9.63
C VAL A 228 -11.31 -4.75 -9.64
N PHE A 229 -10.32 -4.18 -10.32
CA PHE A 229 -9.06 -4.85 -10.61
C PHE A 229 -7.87 -4.28 -9.83
N GLY A 230 -6.96 -5.14 -9.40
CA GLY A 230 -5.71 -4.71 -8.80
C GLY A 230 -4.81 -4.06 -9.86
N VAL A 231 -3.98 -3.12 -9.42
CA VAL A 231 -3.07 -2.37 -10.32
C VAL A 231 -1.63 -2.34 -9.81
N GLN A 232 -1.29 -3.20 -8.85
CA GLN A 232 0.05 -3.24 -8.27
C GLN A 232 0.81 -4.47 -8.73
N LYS A 233 2.01 -4.25 -9.28
CA LYS A 233 2.98 -5.32 -9.58
C LYS A 233 4.36 -4.90 -9.09
N LYS A 234 4.84 -5.52 -8.01
CA LYS A 234 6.12 -5.17 -7.39
C LYS A 234 6.71 -6.31 -6.55
N THR A 235 8.00 -6.25 -6.32
CA THR A 235 8.69 -7.11 -5.35
C THR A 235 9.29 -6.23 -4.27
N VAL A 236 9.04 -6.59 -3.02
CA VAL A 236 9.50 -5.86 -1.83
C VAL A 236 10.29 -6.82 -0.96
N THR A 237 11.42 -6.37 -0.43
CA THR A 237 12.25 -7.16 0.48
C THR A 237 12.57 -6.35 1.71
N PHE A 238 12.43 -6.98 2.88
CA PHE A 238 12.82 -6.40 4.17
C PHE A 238 13.58 -7.43 5.01
N THR A 239 14.17 -6.96 6.10
CA THR A 239 15.00 -7.77 6.99
C THR A 239 14.35 -7.94 8.35
N ILE A 240 14.39 -9.16 8.87
CA ILE A 240 14.10 -9.44 10.27
C ILE A 240 15.38 -9.19 11.06
N GLY A 241 15.31 -8.29 12.03
CA GLY A 241 16.42 -7.92 12.89
C GLY A 241 16.73 -8.98 13.96
N ARG A 242 17.18 -8.48 15.11
CA ARG A 242 17.39 -9.26 16.35
C ARG A 242 16.07 -9.77 16.91
N SER A 243 16.12 -10.82 17.73
CA SER A 243 14.96 -11.24 18.51
C SER A 243 14.88 -10.42 19.78
N GLN A 244 13.74 -9.77 20.02
CA GLN A 244 13.46 -9.12 21.30
C GLN A 244 12.01 -9.36 21.71
N VAL A 245 11.83 -9.91 22.92
CA VAL A 245 10.53 -10.14 23.54
C VAL A 245 10.57 -9.54 24.94
N SER A 246 9.62 -8.66 25.22
CA SER A 246 9.50 -7.96 26.50
C SER A 246 8.28 -8.45 27.24
N THR A 247 8.48 -9.13 28.38
CA THR A 247 7.36 -9.68 29.16
C THR A 247 6.99 -8.74 30.30
N VAL A 248 5.80 -8.14 30.22
CA VAL A 248 5.15 -7.39 31.30
C VAL A 248 4.37 -8.36 32.18
N ASP A 249 4.71 -8.40 33.46
CA ASP A 249 3.95 -9.12 34.48
C ASP A 249 3.18 -8.11 35.34
N VAL A 250 1.86 -8.11 35.22
CA VAL A 250 0.98 -7.16 35.94
C VAL A 250 0.97 -7.43 37.45
N ASN A 251 1.23 -8.66 37.91
CA ASN A 251 1.27 -8.94 39.35
C ASN A 251 2.50 -8.32 40.01
N THR A 252 3.65 -8.33 39.33
CA THR A 252 4.91 -7.79 39.87
C THR A 252 5.20 -6.38 39.37
N GLN A 253 4.33 -5.82 38.51
CA GLN A 253 4.49 -4.52 37.87
C GLN A 253 5.88 -4.32 37.27
N THR A 254 6.40 -5.36 36.63
CA THR A 254 7.76 -5.41 36.09
C THR A 254 7.75 -5.91 34.65
N MET A 255 8.57 -5.29 33.80
CA MET A 255 8.83 -5.74 32.44
C MET A 255 10.24 -6.31 32.31
N THR A 256 10.34 -7.58 31.90
CA THR A 256 11.61 -8.24 31.61
C THR A 256 11.86 -8.23 30.11
N VAL A 257 12.89 -7.52 29.67
CA VAL A 257 13.32 -7.43 28.27
C VAL A 257 14.34 -8.52 27.98
N VAL A 258 13.99 -9.46 27.09
CA VAL A 258 14.86 -10.54 26.64
C VAL A 258 15.24 -10.29 25.19
N ARG A 259 16.54 -10.28 24.91
CA ARG A 259 17.10 -10.12 23.57
C ARG A 259 17.96 -11.32 23.23
N ASP A 260 17.69 -11.94 22.09
CA ASP A 260 18.41 -13.13 21.59
C ASP A 260 18.55 -14.24 22.65
N GLY A 261 17.48 -14.44 23.45
CA GLY A 261 17.41 -15.45 24.52
C GLY A 261 18.05 -15.06 25.85
N GLN A 262 18.66 -13.87 25.95
CA GLN A 262 19.31 -13.38 27.17
C GLN A 262 18.53 -12.23 27.80
N THR A 263 18.39 -12.22 29.12
CA THR A 263 17.77 -11.09 29.83
C THR A 263 18.68 -9.87 29.72
N LEU A 264 18.19 -8.82 29.06
CA LEU A 264 18.90 -7.56 28.88
C LEU A 264 18.65 -6.61 30.04
N LYS A 265 17.39 -6.50 30.49
CA LYS A 265 17.01 -5.60 31.58
C LYS A 265 15.68 -5.99 32.20
N SER A 266 15.53 -5.67 33.48
CA SER A 266 14.25 -5.61 34.18
C SER A 266 13.88 -4.14 34.42
N VAL A 267 12.67 -3.75 34.05
CA VAL A 267 12.20 -2.36 34.07
C VAL A 267 10.93 -2.27 34.91
N PRO A 268 10.90 -1.45 35.99
CA PRO A 268 9.67 -1.19 36.74
C PRO A 268 8.63 -0.49 35.85
N ILE A 269 7.38 -0.96 35.88
CA ILE A 269 6.29 -0.43 35.08
C ILE A 269 5.09 -0.04 35.96
N SER A 270 4.14 0.71 35.41
CA SER A 270 2.80 0.87 35.98
C SER A 270 1.78 0.56 34.89
N SER A 271 1.05 -0.53 35.05
CA SER A 271 0.05 -1.01 34.10
C SER A 271 -1.31 -0.30 34.29
N GLY A 272 -2.36 -0.82 33.65
CA GLY A 272 -3.73 -0.40 33.85
C GLY A 272 -4.20 -0.53 35.30
N SER A 273 -5.05 0.40 35.74
CA SER A 273 -5.75 0.33 37.03
C SER A 273 -6.77 -0.82 37.05
N ALA A 274 -7.34 -1.09 38.23
CA ALA A 274 -8.41 -2.09 38.36
C ALA A 274 -9.67 -1.76 37.56
N GLN A 275 -9.92 -0.47 37.28
CA GLN A 275 -11.05 0.01 36.48
C GLN A 275 -10.75 0.00 34.97
N HIS A 276 -9.48 0.08 34.60
CA HIS A 276 -9.02 0.13 33.21
C HIS A 276 -7.84 -0.81 33.02
N THR A 277 -8.13 -2.10 33.03
CA THR A 277 -7.13 -3.16 33.04
C THR A 277 -6.38 -3.24 31.71
N THR A 278 -5.12 -3.64 31.72
CA THR A 278 -4.33 -3.83 30.49
C THR A 278 -4.66 -5.19 29.89
N TYR A 279 -4.84 -5.31 28.57
CA TYR A 279 -5.04 -6.63 27.94
C TYR A 279 -3.89 -7.60 28.24
N ASN A 280 -4.22 -8.90 28.36
CA ASN A 280 -3.22 -9.96 28.25
C ASN A 280 -2.85 -10.23 26.79
N GLY A 281 -1.76 -10.97 26.57
CA GLY A 281 -1.41 -11.53 25.26
C GLY A 281 -0.14 -10.95 24.65
N GLN A 282 0.13 -11.38 23.42
CA GLN A 282 1.29 -11.01 22.63
C GLN A 282 0.94 -9.82 21.74
N MET A 283 1.60 -8.68 21.95
CA MET A 283 1.35 -7.46 21.21
C MET A 283 2.60 -7.01 20.45
N VAL A 284 2.42 -6.65 19.19
CA VAL A 284 3.53 -6.22 18.33
C VAL A 284 3.63 -4.70 18.36
N ILE A 285 4.85 -4.17 18.56
CA ILE A 285 5.11 -2.74 18.42
C ILE A 285 4.88 -2.33 16.97
N SER A 286 3.79 -1.62 16.71
CA SER A 286 3.34 -1.25 15.36
C SER A 286 3.85 0.13 14.95
N GLU A 287 3.97 1.05 15.89
CA GLU A 287 4.43 2.42 15.68
C GLU A 287 5.29 2.85 16.86
N MET A 288 6.24 3.77 16.61
CA MET A 288 7.11 4.35 17.62
C MET A 288 7.16 5.87 17.42
N PHE A 289 6.88 6.61 18.49
CA PHE A 289 6.89 8.07 18.51
C PHE A 289 7.82 8.56 19.62
N PRO A 290 8.81 9.43 19.32
CA PRO A 290 9.57 10.09 20.37
C PRO A 290 8.64 10.89 21.30
N GLN A 291 7.59 11.48 20.74
CA GLN A 291 6.54 12.16 21.48
C GLN A 291 5.24 12.15 20.67
N THR A 292 4.09 11.97 21.33
CA THR A 292 2.77 12.02 20.68
C THR A 292 1.69 12.54 21.63
N ARG A 293 0.57 13.01 21.10
CA ARG A 293 -0.62 13.38 21.88
C ARG A 293 -1.49 12.14 22.09
N MET A 294 -1.82 11.82 23.33
CA MET A 294 -2.77 10.77 23.67
C MET A 294 -4.06 11.40 24.21
N ASN A 295 -5.18 11.13 23.53
CA ASN A 295 -6.49 11.67 23.88
C ASN A 295 -7.52 10.53 23.98
N SER A 296 -8.17 10.39 25.14
CA SER A 296 -9.11 9.31 25.45
C SER A 296 -10.32 9.26 24.51
N GLN A 297 -10.71 10.38 23.90
CA GLN A 297 -11.81 10.42 22.93
C GLN A 297 -11.50 9.63 21.67
N THR A 298 -10.23 9.56 21.26
CA THR A 298 -9.79 8.82 20.07
C THR A 298 -9.91 7.30 20.23
N VAL A 299 -10.09 6.83 21.47
CA VAL A 299 -10.19 5.41 21.84
C VAL A 299 -11.50 5.09 22.53
N GLY A 300 -12.48 5.99 22.49
CA GLY A 300 -13.83 5.76 23.03
C GLY A 300 -13.95 5.81 24.56
N LEU A 301 -12.96 6.38 25.26
CA LEU A 301 -12.95 6.52 26.73
C LEU A 301 -13.44 7.90 27.20
N GLY A 302 -14.23 8.62 26.39
CA GLY A 302 -14.73 9.94 26.75
C GLY A 302 -13.60 10.94 27.03
N GLY A 303 -13.77 11.82 28.03
CA GLY A 303 -12.84 12.90 28.38
C GLY A 303 -11.93 12.60 29.57
N GLU A 304 -11.53 11.35 29.78
CA GLU A 304 -10.70 10.93 30.92
C GLU A 304 -9.28 11.50 30.90
N TYR A 305 -8.67 11.66 29.72
CA TYR A 305 -7.35 12.27 29.58
C TYR A 305 -7.11 12.92 28.21
N ASP A 306 -6.26 13.94 28.20
CA ASP A 306 -5.74 14.58 26.99
C ASP A 306 -4.34 15.11 27.27
N ILE A 307 -3.33 14.32 26.91
CA ILE A 307 -1.93 14.59 27.22
C ILE A 307 -1.21 14.95 25.92
N PRO A 308 -0.74 16.19 25.75
CA PRO A 308 -0.25 16.69 24.47
C PRO A 308 1.11 16.14 24.04
N ASP A 309 1.89 15.64 24.99
CA ASP A 309 3.33 15.40 24.85
C ASP A 309 3.78 14.10 25.53
N VAL A 310 3.03 13.00 25.37
CA VAL A 310 3.42 11.69 25.90
C VAL A 310 4.74 11.23 25.26
N PRO A 311 5.82 11.07 26.04
CA PRO A 311 7.14 10.74 25.51
C PRO A 311 7.29 9.23 25.24
N HIS A 312 8.19 8.89 24.32
CA HIS A 312 8.67 7.52 24.05
C HIS A 312 7.53 6.50 23.87
N ALA A 313 6.51 6.88 23.11
CA ALA A 313 5.29 6.11 22.96
C ALA A 313 5.42 5.05 21.86
N MET A 314 5.03 3.82 22.18
CA MET A 314 5.07 2.66 21.28
C MET A 314 3.70 1.98 21.23
N ARG A 315 3.05 1.97 20.06
CA ARG A 315 1.69 1.47 19.90
C ARG A 315 1.66 -0.06 19.87
N LEU A 316 0.82 -0.66 20.71
CA LEU A 316 0.62 -2.11 20.81
C LEU A 316 -0.73 -2.58 20.25
N THR A 317 -1.77 -1.74 20.32
CA THR A 317 -3.11 -2.08 19.82
C THR A 317 -3.72 -0.91 19.07
N GLN A 318 -4.65 -1.21 18.14
CA GLN A 318 -5.41 -0.18 17.45
C GLN A 318 -6.40 0.51 18.39
N SER A 319 -6.92 -0.22 19.38
CA SER A 319 -7.80 0.29 20.44
C SER A 319 -7.09 1.17 21.48
N GLY A 320 -5.79 1.45 21.33
CA GLY A 320 -5.11 2.49 22.10
C GLY A 320 -4.23 2.06 23.27
N THR A 321 -3.83 0.80 23.35
CA THR A 321 -2.79 0.36 24.29
C THR A 321 -1.41 0.76 23.77
N PHE A 322 -0.66 1.46 24.62
CA PHE A 322 0.75 1.82 24.38
C PHE A 322 1.64 1.34 25.51
N ILE A 323 2.93 1.15 25.21
CA ILE A 323 3.99 1.37 26.20
C ILE A 323 4.49 2.79 26.00
N HIS A 324 4.60 3.57 27.07
CA HIS A 324 5.05 4.95 26.95
C HIS A 324 5.74 5.45 28.21
N GLY A 325 6.46 6.56 28.05
CA GLY A 325 6.97 7.31 29.19
C GLY A 325 5.86 8.10 29.88
N ASN A 326 5.92 8.13 31.21
CA ASN A 326 5.02 8.88 32.06
C ASN A 326 5.88 9.82 32.92
N TYR A 327 5.70 11.12 32.72
CA TYR A 327 6.39 12.17 33.48
C TYR A 327 5.47 12.84 34.52
N TRP A 328 4.16 12.63 34.44
CA TRP A 328 3.12 13.27 35.25
C TRP A 328 2.70 12.45 36.48
N TYR A 329 3.42 11.38 36.78
CA TYR A 329 3.21 10.58 37.99
C TYR A 329 3.56 11.36 39.26
N ASN A 330 2.97 10.96 40.39
CA ASN A 330 3.30 11.54 41.69
C ASN A 330 4.74 11.15 42.11
N LYS A 331 5.67 12.11 42.08
CA LYS A 331 7.08 11.87 42.46
C LYS A 331 7.28 11.48 43.93
N GLY A 332 6.37 11.88 44.82
CA GLY A 332 6.40 11.49 46.24
C GLY A 332 5.89 10.07 46.50
N ASN A 333 5.14 9.50 45.55
CA ASN A 333 4.64 8.13 45.61
C ASN A 333 4.63 7.52 44.19
N PRO A 334 5.81 7.21 43.62
CA PRO A 334 5.88 6.71 42.25
C PRO A 334 5.21 5.32 42.15
N PRO A 335 4.38 5.07 41.12
CA PRO A 335 3.62 3.83 40.99
C PRO A 335 4.44 2.67 40.39
N PHE A 336 5.57 2.97 39.74
CA PHE A 336 6.34 1.99 38.97
C PHE A 336 6.90 0.86 39.84
N GLY A 337 6.67 -0.39 39.44
CA GLY A 337 7.08 -1.58 40.20
C GLY A 337 6.15 -1.90 41.38
N ARG A 338 5.01 -1.20 41.53
CA ARG A 338 4.14 -1.31 42.71
C ARG A 338 2.67 -1.47 42.36
N GLU A 339 2.14 -0.59 41.50
CA GLU A 339 0.70 -0.57 41.19
C GLU A 339 0.42 -0.13 39.75
N GLY A 340 -0.70 -0.59 39.21
CA GLY A 340 -1.26 -0.12 37.95
C GLY A 340 -2.13 1.11 38.17
N THR A 341 -1.87 2.17 37.39
CA THR A 341 -2.55 3.47 37.53
C THR A 341 -3.09 4.03 36.21
N SER A 342 -2.82 3.37 35.09
CA SER A 342 -3.15 3.89 33.76
C SER A 342 -4.57 3.49 33.31
N HIS A 343 -4.95 3.99 32.13
CA HIS A 343 -6.17 3.60 31.40
C HIS A 343 -5.93 2.42 30.44
N GLY A 344 -5.12 1.44 30.86
CA GLY A 344 -4.79 0.24 30.09
C GLY A 344 -3.42 0.25 29.41
N CYS A 345 -2.70 1.38 29.39
CA CYS A 345 -1.32 1.47 28.91
C CYS A 345 -0.29 0.88 29.90
N VAL A 346 0.91 0.60 29.42
CA VAL A 346 2.07 0.27 30.26
C VAL A 346 2.96 1.50 30.39
N GLY A 347 2.88 2.17 31.53
CA GLY A 347 3.67 3.35 31.84
C GLY A 347 5.07 3.01 32.35
N LEU A 348 6.06 3.75 31.86
CA LEU A 348 7.46 3.73 32.29
C LEU A 348 7.83 5.09 32.88
N ALA A 349 8.69 5.13 33.88
CA ALA A 349 9.17 6.41 34.42
C ALA A 349 9.89 7.21 33.33
N ASP A 350 9.54 8.48 33.17
CA ASP A 350 10.13 9.36 32.17
C ASP A 350 10.16 10.84 32.59
N ALA A 351 10.72 11.69 31.73
CA ALA A 351 10.75 13.13 31.85
C ALA A 351 9.96 13.80 30.72
N GLN A 352 9.42 14.98 31.01
CA GLN A 352 8.69 15.77 30.03
C GLN A 352 9.61 16.15 28.85
N GLY A 353 9.07 16.12 27.63
CA GLY A 353 9.80 16.50 26.41
C GLY A 353 10.67 15.38 25.80
N ALA A 354 10.50 14.13 26.24
CA ALA A 354 11.25 12.97 25.74
C ALA A 354 12.77 13.12 25.84
N GLN A 355 13.25 13.71 26.95
CA GLN A 355 14.67 13.98 27.20
C GLN A 355 15.21 13.16 28.38
N GLY A 356 16.54 13.10 28.47
CA GLY A 356 17.26 12.54 29.62
C GLY A 356 17.31 11.01 29.65
N ASP A 357 18.16 10.47 30.51
CA ASP A 357 18.37 9.03 30.64
C ASP A 357 17.32 8.39 31.54
N THR A 358 16.17 8.06 30.96
CA THR A 358 15.02 7.50 31.68
C THR A 358 14.78 6.02 31.34
N PRO A 359 14.09 5.26 32.19
CA PRO A 359 13.66 3.90 31.87
C PRO A 359 12.85 3.81 30.57
N ALA A 360 11.95 4.77 30.32
CA ALA A 360 11.15 4.83 29.10
C ALA A 360 12.02 5.08 27.86
N LYS A 361 12.91 6.08 27.90
CA LYS A 361 13.86 6.36 26.82
C LYS A 361 14.73 5.15 26.52
N TRP A 362 15.28 4.52 27.55
CA TRP A 362 16.11 3.34 27.39
C TRP A 362 15.36 2.23 26.65
N PHE A 363 14.09 1.97 27.02
CA PHE A 363 13.30 0.93 26.38
C PHE A 363 12.97 1.29 24.92
N TYR A 364 12.60 2.54 24.67
CA TYR A 364 12.34 3.05 23.31
C TYR A 364 13.56 2.93 22.40
N ASP A 365 14.72 3.43 22.83
CA ASP A 365 15.97 3.39 22.05
C ASP A 365 16.46 1.94 21.82
N ASN A 366 16.02 1.00 22.65
CA ASN A 366 16.35 -0.43 22.56
C ASN A 366 15.27 -1.27 21.87
N SER A 367 14.22 -0.66 21.32
CA SER A 367 13.12 -1.37 20.65
C SER A 367 13.12 -1.11 19.14
N LEU A 368 12.45 -1.98 18.40
CA LEU A 368 12.14 -1.81 16.98
C LEU A 368 10.64 -1.98 16.75
N ILE A 369 10.12 -1.35 15.70
CA ILE A 369 8.85 -1.77 15.10
C ILE A 369 8.95 -3.27 14.78
N GLY A 370 7.97 -4.05 15.21
CA GLY A 370 7.96 -5.51 15.09
C GLY A 370 8.44 -6.28 16.31
N ASP A 371 9.04 -5.64 17.31
CA ASP A 371 9.36 -6.31 18.57
C ASP A 371 8.07 -6.68 19.31
N VAL A 372 8.13 -7.75 20.12
CA VAL A 372 6.96 -8.29 20.82
C VAL A 372 6.96 -7.87 22.28
N VAL A 373 5.81 -7.42 22.76
CA VAL A 373 5.49 -7.25 24.18
C VAL A 373 4.47 -8.31 24.58
N ILE A 374 4.82 -9.16 25.54
CA ILE A 374 3.88 -10.11 26.13
C ILE A 374 3.37 -9.54 27.44
N VAL A 375 2.06 -9.33 27.57
CA VAL A 375 1.44 -8.99 28.85
C VAL A 375 0.80 -10.25 29.44
N LYS A 376 1.10 -10.52 30.71
CA LYS A 376 0.53 -11.64 31.45
C LYS A 376 0.04 -11.22 32.84
N ASN A 377 -0.78 -12.08 33.43
CA ASN A 377 -1.32 -11.93 34.78
C ASN A 377 -2.16 -10.67 34.98
N SER A 378 -2.67 -10.07 33.90
CA SER A 378 -3.69 -9.03 34.02
C SER A 378 -5.05 -9.66 34.35
N PRO A 379 -5.93 -9.02 35.12
CA PRO A 379 -7.33 -9.44 35.28
C PRO A 379 -8.18 -9.27 34.01
N ASP A 380 -7.64 -8.71 32.93
CA ASP A 380 -8.34 -8.55 31.64
C ASP A 380 -8.30 -9.81 30.76
N LYS A 381 -9.07 -9.79 29.67
CA LYS A 381 -9.00 -10.78 28.60
C LYS A 381 -7.71 -10.64 27.77
N THR A 382 -7.42 -11.67 26.99
CA THR A 382 -6.40 -11.62 25.94
C THR A 382 -6.84 -10.68 24.81
N VAL A 383 -5.91 -9.87 24.30
CA VAL A 383 -6.14 -8.99 23.16
C VAL A 383 -6.64 -9.76 21.94
N ALA A 384 -7.61 -9.19 21.24
CA ALA A 384 -8.13 -9.79 20.02
C ALA A 384 -7.05 -9.82 18.92
N PRO A 385 -6.97 -10.89 18.10
CA PRO A 385 -5.94 -11.00 17.06
C PRO A 385 -5.94 -9.87 16.02
N ASP A 386 -7.12 -9.31 15.73
CA ASP A 386 -7.34 -8.23 14.76
C ASP A 386 -7.11 -6.82 15.32
N ASN A 387 -7.02 -6.68 16.66
CA ASN A 387 -6.77 -5.40 17.30
C ASN A 387 -5.29 -5.00 17.19
N GLY A 388 -4.94 -4.27 16.13
CA GLY A 388 -3.56 -4.01 15.77
C GLY A 388 -2.92 -5.23 15.09
N LEU A 389 -1.60 -5.41 15.20
CA LEU A 389 -0.85 -6.49 14.52
C LEU A 389 -0.71 -7.76 15.37
N ASN A 390 -1.78 -8.13 16.09
CA ASN A 390 -1.72 -9.06 17.22
C ASN A 390 -2.18 -10.50 16.89
N GLY A 391 -2.00 -10.89 15.63
CA GLY A 391 -2.35 -12.22 15.09
C GLY A 391 -1.71 -13.43 15.79
N TRP A 392 -0.70 -13.19 16.63
CA TRP A 392 -0.02 -14.20 17.44
C TRP A 392 -0.86 -14.74 18.61
N ASN A 393 -1.98 -14.08 18.94
CA ASN A 393 -2.96 -14.56 19.93
C ASN A 393 -3.99 -15.53 19.32
N MET A 394 -3.87 -15.85 18.04
CA MET A 394 -4.67 -16.86 17.34
C MET A 394 -3.83 -18.12 17.14
N SER A 395 -4.42 -19.29 17.36
CA SER A 395 -3.72 -20.56 17.10
C SER A 395 -3.35 -20.68 15.62
N TRP A 396 -2.29 -21.44 15.31
CA TRP A 396 -1.89 -21.63 13.92
C TRP A 396 -2.97 -22.35 13.07
N ALA A 397 -3.74 -23.25 13.70
CA ALA A 397 -4.85 -23.92 13.05
C ALA A 397 -5.97 -22.93 12.65
N GLU A 398 -6.37 -22.02 13.54
CA GLU A 398 -7.34 -20.97 13.22
C GLU A 398 -6.79 -19.97 12.19
N TRP A 399 -5.50 -19.62 12.31
CA TRP A 399 -4.82 -18.74 11.36
C TRP A 399 -4.91 -19.29 9.93
N THR A 400 -4.52 -20.54 9.76
CA THR A 400 -4.51 -21.21 8.45
C THR A 400 -5.93 -21.54 7.95
N ALA A 401 -6.91 -21.77 8.83
CA ALA A 401 -8.30 -21.94 8.44
C ALA A 401 -8.93 -20.68 7.82
N GLY A 402 -8.45 -19.48 8.21
CA GLY A 402 -8.85 -18.20 7.61
C GLY A 402 -8.07 -17.82 6.36
N SER A 403 -7.17 -18.68 5.88
CA SER A 403 -6.51 -18.52 4.58
C SER A 403 -7.52 -18.78 3.46
N ALA A 404 -7.54 -17.93 2.43
CA ALA A 404 -8.39 -18.14 1.25
C ALA A 404 -7.85 -19.20 0.27
N GLY A 405 -6.97 -20.11 0.73
CA GLY A 405 -6.15 -21.00 -0.09
C GLY A 405 -6.18 -22.45 0.36
#